data_AF-A0A355FC14-F1
#
_entry.id   AF-A0A355FC14-F1
#
_cell.length_a   1.000
_cell.length_b   1.000
_cell.length_c   1.000
_cell.angle_alpha   90.00
_cell.angle_beta   90.00
_cell.angle_gamma   90.00
#
_symmetry.space_group_name_H-M   'P 1'
#
loop_
_entity.id
_entity.type
_entity.pdbx_description
1 polymer ?
#
loop_
_entity_poly.entity_id
_entity_poly.type
_entity_poly.pdbx_seq_one_letter_code
_entity_poly.pdbx_strand_id
1 'polypeptide(L)'
;AFYSELTVAENLQFFARLRRVSPDRGFAILDRLALPTDRMAGTLWSGMRQRLRWAWALLHRPRLLLLDEPFQNLDAPGEEGTRELLREHLESTPGGLAVIANPSSLEIDRVTARLDLGR
;
A
#
# COMPACT_ATOMS: atom_id res chain seq x y z
N ALA A 1 -5.70 9.83 -3.57
CA ALA A 1 -5.16 11.19 -3.67
C ALA A 1 -4.65 11.58 -2.29
N PHE A 2 -3.40 12.02 -2.17
CA PHE A 2 -2.83 12.57 -0.95
C PHE A 2 -2.82 14.10 -1.08
N TYR A 3 -2.93 14.81 0.04
CA TYR A 3 -2.83 16.27 0.05
C TYR A 3 -1.37 16.66 -0.12
N SER A 4 -1.03 17.33 -1.23
CA SER A 4 0.34 17.75 -1.57
C SER A 4 0.97 18.63 -0.51
N GLU A 5 0.15 19.47 0.13
CA GLU A 5 0.58 20.48 1.11
C GLU A 5 0.71 19.95 2.53
N LEU A 6 0.44 18.66 2.72
CA LEU A 6 0.66 17.97 3.98
C LEU A 6 1.88 17.07 3.86
N THR A 7 2.62 16.93 4.96
CA THR A 7 3.65 15.92 5.10
C THR A 7 3.06 14.51 5.00
N VAL A 8 3.93 13.52 4.81
CA VAL A 8 3.57 12.10 4.86
C VAL A 8 2.88 11.76 6.19
N ALA A 9 3.40 12.25 7.31
CA ALA A 9 2.82 12.06 8.64
C ALA A 9 1.41 12.66 8.74
N GLU A 10 1.25 13.91 8.32
CA GLU A 10 -0.02 14.62 8.39
C GLU A 10 -1.08 13.98 7.49
N ASN A 11 -0.69 13.56 6.27
CA ASN A 11 -1.57 12.78 5.41
C ASN A 11 -2.04 11.51 6.13
N LEU A 12 -1.13 10.75 6.70
CA LEU A 12 -1.47 9.50 7.37
C LEU A 12 -2.41 9.75 8.56
N GLN A 13 -2.10 10.74 9.41
CA GLN A 13 -2.92 11.11 10.55
C GLN A 13 -4.31 11.58 10.11
N PHE A 14 -4.40 12.39 9.04
CA PHE A 14 -5.67 12.82 8.48
C PHE A 14 -6.53 11.62 8.06
N PHE A 15 -5.96 10.69 7.30
CA PHE A 15 -6.71 9.51 6.85
C PHE A 15 -7.05 8.54 7.99
N ALA A 16 -6.17 8.39 8.97
CA ALA A 16 -6.44 7.59 10.18
C ALA A 16 -7.64 8.16 10.95
N ARG A 17 -7.67 9.48 11.15
CA ARG A 17 -8.80 10.18 11.78
C ARG A 17 -10.08 10.04 10.98
N LEU A 18 -10.03 10.19 9.66
CA LEU A 18 -11.19 10.02 8.78
C LEU A 18 -11.77 8.61 8.87
N ARG A 19 -10.90 7.60 8.97
CA ARG A 19 -11.28 6.19 9.11
C ARG A 19 -11.59 5.78 10.55
N ARG A 20 -11.40 6.67 11.53
CA ARG A 20 -11.54 6.41 12.98
C ARG A 20 -10.69 5.23 13.46
N VAL A 21 -9.44 5.18 13.01
CA VAL A 21 -8.45 4.16 13.40
C VAL A 21 -7.18 4.82 13.92
N SER A 22 -6.36 4.07 14.66
CA SER A 22 -5.03 4.53 15.07
C SER A 22 -4.10 4.65 13.84
N PRO A 23 -3.24 5.68 13.77
CA PRO A 23 -2.24 5.81 12.71
C PRO A 23 -1.05 4.85 12.88
N ASP A 24 -0.88 4.19 14.03
CA ASP A 24 0.34 3.43 14.39
C ASP A 24 0.71 2.37 13.36
N ARG A 25 -0.29 1.64 12.84
CA ARG A 25 -0.06 0.63 11.80
C ARG A 25 0.48 1.26 10.52
N GLY A 26 -0.05 2.42 10.15
CA GLY A 26 0.44 3.16 8.99
C GLY A 26 1.88 3.61 9.19
N PHE A 27 2.21 4.15 10.36
CA PHE A 27 3.58 4.58 10.68
C PHE A 27 4.56 3.41 10.66
N ALA A 28 4.18 2.25 11.20
CA ALA A 28 4.99 1.03 11.13
C ALA A 28 5.24 0.58 9.68
N ILE A 29 4.25 0.71 8.79
CA ILE A 29 4.42 0.40 7.37
C ILE A 29 5.34 1.41 6.68
N LEU A 30 5.19 2.71 6.98
CA LEU A 30 6.05 3.75 6.43
C LEU A 30 7.52 3.56 6.83
N ASP A 31 7.76 3.22 8.10
CA ASP A 31 9.09 2.89 8.63
C ASP A 31 9.69 1.70 7.90
N ARG A 32 8.95 0.58 7.79
CA ARG A 32 9.37 -0.62 7.05
C ARG A 32 9.70 -0.34 5.58
N LEU A 33 8.94 0.55 4.93
CA LEU A 33 9.17 0.94 3.54
C LEU A 33 10.17 2.10 3.41
N ALA A 34 10.82 2.51 4.50
CA ALA A 34 11.79 3.60 4.54
C ALA A 34 11.27 4.89 3.86
N LEU A 35 10.01 5.27 4.13
CA LEU A 35 9.43 6.52 3.66
C LEU A 35 9.51 7.59 4.77
N PRO A 36 10.31 8.67 4.61
CA PRO A 36 10.39 9.73 5.60
C PRO A 36 9.05 10.42 5.83
N THR A 37 8.70 10.62 7.08
CA THR A 37 7.37 11.08 7.51
C THR A 37 7.24 12.62 7.50
N ASP A 38 8.36 13.33 7.54
CA ASP A 38 8.49 14.78 7.51
C ASP A 38 8.43 15.40 6.10
N ARG A 39 8.56 14.58 5.06
CA ARG A 39 8.52 15.02 3.66
C ARG A 39 7.11 15.44 3.26
N MET A 40 7.00 16.57 2.55
CA MET A 40 5.77 17.00 1.87
C MET A 40 5.34 15.97 0.83
N ALA A 41 4.09 15.53 0.86
CA ALA A 41 3.58 14.52 -0.06
C ALA A 41 3.68 14.96 -1.53
N GLY A 42 3.59 16.26 -1.80
CA GLY A 42 3.77 16.85 -3.13
C GLY A 42 5.18 16.70 -3.71
N THR A 43 6.19 16.47 -2.86
CA THR A 43 7.61 16.33 -3.28
C THR A 43 8.05 14.89 -3.48
N LEU A 44 7.18 13.92 -3.17
CA LEU A 44 7.47 12.50 -3.33
C LEU A 44 7.53 12.11 -4.80
N TRP A 45 8.56 11.36 -5.21
CA TRP A 45 8.57 10.72 -6.53
C TRP A 45 7.54 9.56 -6.59
N SER A 46 7.32 8.99 -7.77
CA SER A 46 6.27 7.98 -7.99
C SER A 46 6.33 6.79 -7.02
N GLY A 47 7.49 6.14 -6.89
CA GLY A 47 7.70 5.03 -5.94
C GLY A 47 7.46 5.39 -4.47
N MET A 48 7.89 6.56 -4.00
CA MET A 48 7.60 7.04 -2.64
C MET A 48 6.11 7.25 -2.43
N ARG A 49 5.39 7.79 -3.42
CA ARG A 49 3.92 7.87 -3.36
C ARG A 49 3.30 6.49 -3.31
N GLN A 50 3.86 5.50 -4.01
CA GLN A 50 3.40 4.12 -3.94
C GLN A 50 3.56 3.53 -2.53
N ARG A 51 4.70 3.77 -1.86
CA ARG A 51 4.91 3.39 -0.45
C ARG A 51 3.86 4.03 0.48
N LEU A 52 3.52 5.30 0.27
CA LEU A 52 2.45 5.97 1.01
C LEU A 52 1.06 5.35 0.74
N ARG A 53 0.77 4.92 -0.50
CA ARG A 53 -0.46 4.18 -0.85
C ARG A 53 -0.56 2.87 -0.08
N TRP A 54 0.53 2.14 0.08
CA TRP A 54 0.56 0.90 0.88
C TRP A 54 0.23 1.14 2.35
N ALA A 55 0.85 2.15 2.97
CA ALA A 55 0.54 2.53 4.35
C ALA A 55 -0.94 2.89 4.52
N TRP A 56 -1.51 3.63 3.57
CA TRP A 56 -2.92 4.00 3.58
C TRP A 56 -3.87 2.81 3.34
N ALA A 57 -3.58 1.97 2.35
CA ALA A 57 -4.41 0.81 1.99
C ALA A 57 -4.56 -0.16 3.17
N LEU A 58 -3.46 -0.41 3.89
CA LEU A 58 -3.41 -1.37 4.99
C LEU A 58 -3.73 -0.75 6.36
N LEU A 59 -3.93 0.57 6.43
CA LEU A 59 -4.11 1.34 7.67
C LEU A 59 -5.20 0.76 8.59
N HIS A 60 -6.32 0.36 8.00
CA HIS A 60 -7.53 -0.05 8.71
C HIS A 60 -7.78 -1.56 8.66
N ARG A 61 -6.77 -2.37 8.34
CA ARG A 61 -6.85 -3.83 8.21
C ARG A 61 -8.07 -4.30 7.38
N PRO A 62 -8.16 -3.89 6.10
CA PRO A 62 -9.30 -4.23 5.26
C PRO A 62 -9.43 -5.75 5.07
N ARG A 63 -10.66 -6.27 4.94
CA ARG A 63 -10.90 -7.65 4.49
C ARG A 63 -10.87 -7.80 2.97
N LEU A 64 -10.99 -6.70 2.24
CA LEU A 64 -10.92 -6.64 0.78
C LEU A 64 -9.93 -5.55 0.38
N LEU A 65 -8.86 -5.95 -0.29
CA LEU A 65 -7.91 -5.05 -0.92
C LEU A 65 -8.17 -5.01 -2.42
N LEU A 66 -8.38 -3.80 -2.94
CA LEU A 66 -8.41 -3.53 -4.37
C LEU A 66 -7.16 -2.74 -4.71
N LEU A 67 -6.29 -3.33 -5.53
CA LEU A 67 -4.96 -2.83 -5.78
C LEU A 67 -4.76 -2.68 -7.28
N ASP A 68 -4.55 -1.44 -7.71
CA ASP A 68 -4.27 -1.12 -9.11
C ASP A 68 -2.77 -0.84 -9.25
N GLU A 69 -2.09 -1.69 -10.02
CA GLU A 69 -0.65 -1.65 -10.26
C GLU A 69 0.22 -1.47 -8.98
N PRO A 70 0.00 -2.28 -7.93
CA PRO A 70 0.46 -1.94 -6.59
C PRO A 70 1.99 -2.00 -6.40
N PHE A 71 2.70 -2.66 -7.30
CA PHE A 71 4.16 -2.85 -7.23
C PHE A 71 4.92 -1.93 -8.19
N GLN A 72 4.23 -1.17 -9.04
CA GLN A 72 4.89 -0.35 -10.04
C GLN A 72 5.65 0.83 -9.43
N ASN A 73 6.72 1.23 -10.12
CA ASN A 73 7.59 2.35 -9.76
C ASN A 73 8.33 2.20 -8.42
N LEU A 74 8.35 1.00 -7.83
CA LEU A 74 9.16 0.68 -6.65
C LEU A 74 10.54 0.20 -7.10
N ASP A 75 11.54 0.48 -6.26
CA ASP A 75 12.85 -0.17 -6.31
C ASP A 75 12.75 -1.60 -5.76
N ALA A 76 13.77 -2.44 -5.99
CA ALA A 76 13.75 -3.83 -5.54
C ALA A 76 13.43 -4.00 -4.03
N PRO A 77 14.01 -3.20 -3.10
CA PRO A 77 13.65 -3.29 -1.69
C PRO A 77 12.19 -2.89 -1.40
N GLY A 78 11.68 -1.87 -2.10
CA GLY A 78 10.28 -1.43 -1.95
C GLY A 78 9.30 -2.47 -2.49
N GLU A 79 9.61 -3.10 -3.62
CA GLU A 79 8.80 -4.18 -4.17
C GLU A 79 8.74 -5.37 -3.20
N GLU A 80 9.90 -5.84 -2.71
CA GLU A 80 9.97 -6.94 -1.75
C GLU A 80 9.19 -6.62 -0.47
N GLY A 81 9.44 -5.44 0.13
CA GLY A 81 8.76 -5.03 1.35
C GLY A 81 7.23 -4.94 1.20
N THR A 82 6.74 -4.53 0.03
CA THR A 82 5.30 -4.43 -0.22
C THR A 82 4.64 -5.78 -0.53
N ARG A 83 5.34 -6.69 -1.20
CA ARG A 83 4.90 -8.09 -1.38
C ARG A 83 4.75 -8.79 -0.04
N GLU A 84 5.73 -8.60 0.84
CA GLU A 84 5.71 -9.19 2.16
C GLU A 84 4.58 -8.61 3.04
N LEU A 85 4.35 -7.30 2.97
CA LEU A 85 3.20 -6.66 3.64
C LEU A 85 1.85 -7.22 3.16
N LEU A 86 1.70 -7.49 1.87
CA LEU A 86 0.49 -8.12 1.33
C LEU A 86 0.32 -9.53 1.88
N ARG A 87 1.38 -10.34 1.85
CA ARG A 87 1.38 -11.73 2.34
C ARG A 87 0.98 -11.79 3.81
N GLU A 88 1.66 -11.04 4.67
CA GLU A 88 1.38 -10.97 6.11
C GLU A 88 -0.05 -10.48 6.40
N HIS A 89 -0.54 -9.52 5.62
CA HIS A 89 -1.89 -9.01 5.81
C HIS A 89 -2.95 -10.07 5.48
N LEU A 90 -2.79 -10.81 4.39
CA LEU A 90 -3.71 -11.89 4.02
C LEU A 90 -3.66 -13.04 5.03
N GLU A 91 -2.47 -13.41 5.52
CA GLU A 91 -2.31 -14.45 6.55
C GLU A 91 -2.96 -14.07 7.89
N SER A 92 -2.86 -12.80 8.27
CA SER A 92 -3.48 -12.28 9.50
C SER A 92 -4.97 -11.94 9.37
N THR A 93 -5.56 -12.10 8.18
CA THR A 93 -6.96 -11.74 7.89
C THR A 93 -7.72 -12.95 7.34
N PRO A 94 -8.26 -13.84 8.21
CA PRO A 94 -9.04 -15.00 7.77
C PRO A 94 -10.20 -14.62 6.84
N GLY A 95 -10.25 -15.24 5.67
CA GLY A 95 -11.22 -14.93 4.61
C GLY A 95 -11.03 -13.56 3.97
N GLY A 96 -9.85 -12.94 4.12
CA GLY A 96 -9.46 -11.73 3.40
C GLY A 96 -9.16 -12.03 1.92
N LEU A 97 -9.44 -11.04 1.06
CA LEU A 97 -9.23 -11.14 -0.38
C LEU A 97 -8.44 -9.92 -0.87
N ALA A 98 -7.47 -10.16 -1.75
CA ALA A 98 -6.85 -9.11 -2.54
C ALA A 98 -7.17 -9.34 -4.02
N VAL A 99 -7.64 -8.29 -4.69
CA VAL A 99 -7.80 -8.22 -6.14
C VAL A 99 -6.75 -7.26 -6.66
N ILE A 100 -5.90 -7.75 -7.56
CA ILE A 100 -4.78 -6.99 -8.11
C ILE A 100 -4.96 -6.87 -9.61
N ALA A 101 -4.99 -5.63 -10.10
CA ALA A 101 -4.91 -5.31 -11.52
C ALA A 101 -3.46 -4.95 -11.87
N ASN A 102 -2.95 -5.49 -12.97
CA ASN A 102 -1.61 -5.22 -13.46
C ASN A 102 -1.56 -5.34 -15.00
N PRO A 103 -0.82 -4.49 -15.72
CA PRO A 103 -0.77 -4.50 -17.18
C PRO A 103 0.03 -5.68 -17.77
N SER A 104 0.79 -6.37 -16.94
CA SER A 104 1.57 -7.56 -17.30
C SER A 104 1.34 -8.68 -16.28
N SER A 105 1.69 -9.91 -16.67
CA SER A 105 1.64 -11.05 -15.74
C SER A 105 2.48 -10.74 -14.51
N LEU A 106 1.90 -11.04 -13.35
CA LEU A 106 2.52 -10.83 -12.07
C LEU A 106 2.58 -12.16 -11.34
N GLU A 107 3.79 -12.55 -10.96
CA GLU A 107 4.00 -13.69 -10.09
C GLU A 107 3.76 -13.27 -8.65
N ILE A 108 2.77 -13.90 -8.01
CA ILE A 108 2.43 -13.75 -6.60
C ILE A 108 2.12 -15.16 -6.10
N ASP A 109 2.55 -15.46 -4.88
CA ASP A 109 2.22 -16.72 -4.23
C ASP A 109 0.72 -16.83 -3.93
N ARG A 110 0.19 -18.06 -3.96
CA ARG A 110 -1.19 -18.38 -3.52
C ARG A 110 -2.29 -17.66 -4.31
N VAL A 111 -2.10 -17.42 -5.60
CA VAL A 111 -3.14 -16.91 -6.49
C VAL A 111 -4.24 -17.96 -6.69
N THR A 112 -5.47 -17.62 -6.27
CA THR A 112 -6.64 -18.52 -6.39
C THR A 112 -7.28 -18.46 -7.78
N ALA A 113 -7.22 -17.29 -8.44
CA ALA A 113 -7.75 -17.10 -9.78
C ALA A 113 -6.95 -16.02 -10.53
N ARG A 114 -6.77 -16.20 -11.83
CA ARG A 114 -6.26 -15.17 -12.75
C ARG A 114 -7.29 -14.98 -13.85
N LEU A 115 -7.60 -13.73 -14.15
CA LEU A 115 -8.49 -13.36 -15.24
C LEU A 115 -7.70 -12.50 -16.22
N ASP A 116 -7.55 -13.01 -17.45
CA ASP A 116 -7.06 -12.20 -18.55
C ASP A 116 -8.26 -11.46 -19.16
N LEU A 117 -8.22 -10.13 -19.12
CA LEU A 117 -9.30 -9.29 -19.63
C LEU A 117 -9.22 -9.07 -21.13
N GLY A 118 -8.18 -9.56 -21.80
CA GLY A 118 -7.91 -9.29 -23.21
C GLY A 118 -7.60 -7.82 -23.47
N ARG A 119 -7.20 -7.52 -24.70
CA ARG A 119 -7.25 -6.15 -25.26
C ARG A 119 -8.28 -6.13 -26.36
#